data_AF-A0A9P1GTN5-F1
#
_entry.id   AF-A0A9P1GTN5-F1
#
_cell.length_a   1.000
_cell.length_b   1.000
_cell.length_c   1.000
_cell.angle_alpha   90.00
_cell.angle_beta   90.00
_cell.angle_gamma   90.00
#
_symmetry.space_group_name_H-M   'P 1'
#
loop_
_entity.id
_entity.type
_entity.pdbx_description
1 polymer ?
#
loop_
_entity_poly.entity_id
_entity_poly.type
_entity_poly.pdbx_seq_one_letter_code
_entity_poly.pdbx_strand_id
1 'polypeptide(L)'
;MPEAQMPFFTRFQSLEALEVELHELTERLQKVSSHNVDFPIPMLQRAAGAHRRLAAEVAVLRQLKNCIEQSADAEALTLALAEAQHVLGAAEVPLMARCRKRLQDLQLQKPLCEAMTAVLNSRDVVQARQLVEMLQQAGLDPLSSQWLPELAGGQLQTELCALVEAEELRLQRLAQQRQAALARRAAAQQRRLGAAAAALTRRLAAAEAARQAQQAQREALEAQQLVLAEEVAELAESLVLCDMQLEELHEVQSRCSTLAEQAKSQAIGGELSRVAQELQSPGPDLMALASRLRDARDASLSSREPGGELALDGSGGLLEPGSQLLSQVQQLQAALEQERLMSSSLKAELEEIKALKGTGLLIS
;
A
#
# COMPACT_ATOMS: atom_id res chain seq x y z
N MET A 1 -54.44 -34.74 64.12
CA MET A 1 -53.35 -34.53 63.14
C MET A 1 -53.28 -35.79 62.29
N PRO A 2 -53.73 -35.77 61.03
CA PRO A 2 -53.51 -36.92 60.15
C PRO A 2 -51.99 -37.08 60.02
N GLU A 3 -51.47 -38.27 60.32
CA GLU A 3 -50.08 -38.60 59.99
C GLU A 3 -49.85 -38.18 58.55
N ALA A 4 -48.90 -37.26 58.32
CA ALA A 4 -48.42 -36.95 57.00
C ALA A 4 -47.83 -38.25 56.47
N GLN A 5 -48.65 -39.02 55.75
CA GLN A 5 -48.27 -40.35 55.29
C GLN A 5 -47.10 -40.15 54.35
N MET A 6 -45.95 -40.66 54.77
CA MET A 6 -44.71 -40.48 54.02
C MET A 6 -44.90 -41.04 52.60
N PRO A 7 -44.32 -40.38 51.58
CA PRO A 7 -44.39 -40.84 50.20
C PRO A 7 -43.88 -42.28 50.09
N PHE A 8 -44.50 -43.11 49.27
CA PHE A 8 -44.04 -44.48 49.03
C PHE A 8 -42.61 -44.51 48.47
N PHE A 9 -42.21 -43.49 47.70
CA PHE A 9 -40.84 -43.35 47.21
C PHE A 9 -39.79 -43.38 48.33
N THR A 10 -40.09 -42.87 49.54
CA THR A 10 -39.14 -42.92 50.66
C THR A 10 -38.78 -44.34 51.09
N ARG A 11 -39.70 -45.30 50.86
CA ARG A 11 -39.55 -46.70 51.20
C ARG A 11 -38.87 -47.52 50.09
N PHE A 12 -39.21 -47.26 48.83
CA PHE A 12 -38.76 -48.09 47.71
C PHE A 12 -37.58 -47.52 46.94
N GLN A 13 -37.32 -46.21 47.06
CA GLN A 13 -36.13 -45.48 46.57
C GLN A 13 -35.84 -45.57 45.05
N SER A 14 -36.63 -46.31 44.27
CA SER A 14 -36.52 -46.39 42.81
C SER A 14 -37.90 -46.43 42.15
N LEU A 15 -37.97 -45.91 40.92
CA LEU A 15 -39.19 -45.97 40.11
C LEU A 15 -39.57 -47.41 39.78
N GLU A 16 -38.60 -48.24 39.41
CA GLU A 16 -38.82 -49.66 39.06
C GLU A 16 -39.41 -50.45 40.24
N ALA A 17 -38.92 -50.21 41.47
CA ALA A 17 -39.47 -50.85 42.66
C ALA A 17 -40.92 -50.40 42.95
N LEU A 18 -41.23 -49.12 42.76
CA LEU A 18 -42.61 -48.62 42.89
C LEU A 18 -43.54 -49.20 41.82
N GLU A 19 -43.05 -49.40 40.60
CA GLU A 19 -43.84 -50.01 39.51
C GLU A 19 -44.16 -51.48 39.79
N VAL A 20 -43.19 -52.24 40.30
CA VAL A 20 -43.39 -53.64 40.72
C VAL A 20 -44.44 -53.71 41.84
N GLU A 21 -44.32 -52.85 42.86
CA GLU A 21 -45.27 -52.81 43.97
C GLU A 21 -46.66 -52.35 43.53
N LEU A 22 -46.74 -51.41 42.58
CA LEU A 22 -48.02 -51.00 41.99
C LEU A 22 -48.66 -52.17 41.24
N HIS A 23 -47.87 -52.96 40.52
CA HIS A 23 -48.34 -54.12 39.81
C HIS A 23 -48.84 -55.21 40.78
N GLU A 24 -48.06 -55.55 41.80
CA GLU A 24 -48.46 -56.51 42.83
C GLU A 24 -49.72 -56.09 43.58
N LEU A 25 -49.83 -54.81 43.95
CA LEU A 25 -51.00 -54.29 44.64
C LEU A 25 -52.24 -54.30 43.73
N THR A 26 -52.06 -54.03 42.43
CA THR A 26 -53.12 -54.13 41.42
C THR A 26 -53.61 -55.57 41.29
N GLU A 27 -52.72 -56.55 41.19
CA GLU A 27 -53.10 -57.97 41.15
C GLU A 27 -53.84 -58.41 42.41
N ARG A 28 -53.36 -58.01 43.59
CA ARG A 28 -54.00 -58.36 44.86
C ARG A 28 -55.40 -57.76 44.95
N LEU A 29 -55.58 -56.49 44.55
CA LEU A 29 -56.91 -55.87 44.49
C LEU A 29 -57.83 -56.54 43.47
N GLN A 30 -57.32 -56.92 42.30
CA GLN A 30 -58.09 -57.67 41.30
C GLN A 30 -58.53 -59.04 41.82
N LYS A 31 -57.62 -59.79 42.45
CA LYS A 31 -57.92 -61.09 43.07
C LYS A 31 -58.98 -60.97 44.16
N VAL A 32 -58.96 -59.92 44.98
CA VAL A 32 -59.99 -59.71 46.01
C VAL A 32 -61.32 -59.27 45.39
N SER A 33 -61.30 -58.45 44.33
CA SER A 33 -62.51 -58.02 43.63
C SER A 33 -63.23 -59.16 42.90
N SER A 34 -62.50 -60.17 42.42
CA SER A 34 -63.09 -61.33 41.73
C SER A 34 -63.79 -62.30 42.69
N HIS A 35 -63.55 -62.20 44.00
CA HIS A 35 -64.14 -63.07 45.02
C HIS A 35 -65.48 -62.56 45.59
N ASN A 36 -66.08 -61.54 44.96
CA ASN A 36 -67.45 -61.06 45.21
C ASN A 36 -67.85 -60.99 46.70
N VAL A 37 -67.03 -60.28 47.48
CA VAL A 37 -67.28 -60.09 48.91
C VAL A 37 -68.17 -58.88 49.11
N ASP A 38 -69.47 -59.09 49.32
CA ASP A 38 -70.54 -58.08 49.40
C ASP A 38 -70.51 -57.16 50.64
N PHE A 39 -69.39 -57.09 51.37
CA PHE A 39 -69.27 -56.26 52.57
C PHE A 39 -68.17 -55.19 52.42
N PRO A 40 -68.39 -53.94 52.86
CA PRO A 40 -67.37 -52.91 52.85
C PRO A 40 -66.29 -53.25 53.88
N ILE A 41 -65.20 -53.90 53.43
CA ILE A 41 -64.06 -54.21 54.28
C ILE A 41 -63.20 -52.93 54.39
N PRO A 42 -63.01 -52.35 55.59
CA PRO A 42 -62.17 -51.15 55.77
C PRO A 42 -60.74 -51.33 55.24
N MET A 43 -60.22 -52.56 55.22
CA MET A 43 -58.93 -52.88 54.61
C MET A 43 -58.91 -52.72 53.09
N LEU A 44 -59.98 -53.05 52.38
CA LEU A 44 -60.09 -52.85 50.93
C LEU A 44 -60.05 -51.36 50.58
N GLN A 45 -60.74 -50.53 51.35
CA GLN A 45 -60.71 -49.07 51.15
C GLN A 45 -59.32 -48.48 51.42
N ARG A 46 -58.61 -48.98 52.45
CA ARG A 46 -57.21 -48.59 52.72
C ARG A 46 -56.28 -49.03 51.59
N ALA A 47 -56.42 -50.26 51.10
CA ALA A 47 -55.61 -50.78 49.99
C ALA A 47 -55.88 -50.02 48.68
N ALA A 48 -57.15 -49.69 48.37
CA ALA A 48 -57.50 -48.86 47.22
C ALA A 48 -57.03 -47.40 47.36
N GLY A 49 -56.97 -46.87 48.59
CA GLY A 49 -56.36 -45.56 48.87
C GLY A 49 -54.84 -45.57 48.68
N ALA A 50 -54.16 -46.62 49.16
CA ALA A 50 -52.74 -46.84 48.95
C ALA A 50 -52.40 -47.00 47.46
N HIS A 51 -53.20 -47.77 46.73
CA HIS A 51 -53.08 -47.95 45.28
C HIS A 51 -53.19 -46.64 44.52
N ARG A 52 -54.22 -45.83 44.80
CA ARG A 52 -54.39 -44.52 44.15
C ARG A 52 -53.21 -43.59 44.37
N ARG A 53 -52.63 -43.57 45.58
CA ARG A 53 -51.45 -42.75 45.88
C ARG A 53 -50.19 -43.28 45.20
N LEU A 54 -49.95 -44.59 45.28
CA LEU A 54 -48.81 -45.23 44.62
C LEU A 54 -48.87 -45.03 43.10
N ALA A 55 -50.06 -45.15 42.51
CA ALA A 55 -50.29 -44.87 41.09
C ALA A 55 -49.99 -43.40 40.74
N ALA A 56 -50.40 -42.45 41.58
CA ALA A 56 -50.09 -41.04 41.39
C ALA A 56 -48.58 -40.76 41.50
N GLU A 57 -47.89 -41.33 42.49
CA GLU A 57 -46.42 -41.21 42.63
C GLU A 57 -45.68 -41.79 41.42
N VAL A 58 -46.07 -42.99 40.96
CA VAL A 58 -45.47 -43.63 39.77
C VAL A 58 -45.72 -42.79 38.51
N ALA A 59 -46.93 -42.26 38.33
CA ALA A 59 -47.27 -41.42 37.17
C ALA A 59 -46.41 -40.16 37.11
N VAL A 60 -46.26 -39.46 38.24
CA VAL A 60 -45.41 -38.27 38.37
C VAL A 60 -43.94 -38.59 38.11
N LEU A 61 -43.42 -39.69 38.66
CA LEU A 61 -42.02 -40.08 38.45
C LEU A 61 -41.74 -40.48 36.99
N ARG A 62 -42.70 -41.13 36.32
CA ARG A 62 -42.64 -41.39 34.86
C ARG A 62 -42.64 -40.10 34.07
N GLN A 63 -43.50 -39.16 34.42
CA GLN A 63 -43.55 -37.84 33.79
C GLN A 63 -42.23 -37.09 33.96
N LEU A 64 -41.64 -37.06 35.17
CA LEU A 64 -40.33 -36.48 35.41
C LEU A 64 -39.24 -37.14 34.56
N LYS A 65 -39.22 -38.49 34.51
CA LYS A 65 -38.24 -39.23 33.68
C LYS A 65 -38.38 -38.85 32.20
N ASN A 66 -39.60 -38.83 31.67
CA ASN A 66 -39.87 -38.44 30.29
C ASN A 66 -39.46 -36.99 30.02
N CYS A 67 -39.72 -36.07 30.96
CA CYS A 67 -39.33 -34.67 30.82
C CYS A 67 -37.80 -34.49 30.79
N ILE A 68 -37.04 -35.26 31.57
CA ILE A 68 -35.55 -35.22 31.54
C ILE A 68 -35.03 -35.66 30.18
N GLU A 69 -35.62 -36.71 29.62
CA GLU A 69 -35.12 -37.36 28.40
C GLU A 69 -35.54 -36.65 27.12
N GLN A 70 -36.70 -35.97 27.11
CA GLN A 70 -37.34 -35.55 25.86
C GLN A 70 -37.81 -34.09 25.84
N SER A 71 -37.96 -33.43 26.99
CA SER A 71 -38.52 -32.08 27.02
C SER A 71 -37.47 -31.01 26.77
N ALA A 72 -37.71 -30.19 25.75
CA ALA A 72 -36.99 -28.95 25.49
C ALA A 72 -37.74 -27.71 26.02
N ASP A 73 -38.80 -27.92 26.80
CA ASP A 73 -39.66 -26.85 27.31
C ASP A 73 -39.43 -26.61 28.81
N ALA A 74 -39.00 -25.39 29.14
CA ALA A 74 -38.78 -24.93 30.50
C ALA A 74 -40.08 -24.90 31.31
N GLU A 75 -41.22 -24.56 30.69
CA GLU A 75 -42.51 -24.47 31.36
C GLU A 75 -43.01 -25.87 31.75
N ALA A 76 -42.92 -26.83 30.82
CA ALA A 76 -43.25 -28.23 31.08
C ALA A 76 -42.40 -28.82 32.22
N LEU A 77 -41.10 -28.55 32.25
CA LEU A 77 -40.20 -28.98 33.33
C LEU A 77 -40.56 -28.34 34.68
N THR A 78 -40.93 -27.06 34.69
CA THR A 78 -41.33 -26.34 35.90
C THR A 78 -42.64 -26.88 36.45
N LEU A 79 -43.62 -27.14 35.59
CA LEU A 79 -44.91 -27.74 35.96
C LEU A 79 -44.72 -29.15 36.52
N ALA A 80 -43.96 -30.01 35.84
CA ALA A 80 -43.68 -31.37 36.29
C ALA A 80 -42.96 -31.39 37.65
N LEU A 81 -42.04 -30.45 37.90
CA LEU A 81 -41.39 -30.29 39.20
C LEU A 81 -42.37 -29.84 40.29
N ALA A 82 -43.31 -28.93 39.99
CA ALA A 82 -44.33 -28.49 40.93
C ALA A 82 -45.32 -29.62 41.29
N GLU A 83 -45.77 -30.38 40.29
CA GLU A 83 -46.61 -31.57 40.49
C GLU A 83 -45.89 -32.62 41.32
N ALA A 84 -44.60 -32.85 41.04
CA ALA A 84 -43.77 -33.75 41.84
C ALA A 84 -43.59 -33.30 43.28
N GLN A 85 -43.36 -32.01 43.51
CA GLN A 85 -43.25 -31.44 44.85
C GLN A 85 -44.56 -31.58 45.64
N HIS A 86 -45.72 -31.49 44.96
CA HIS A 86 -47.03 -31.66 45.58
C HIS A 86 -47.31 -33.13 45.97
N VAL A 87 -46.98 -34.09 45.10
CA VAL A 87 -47.29 -35.52 45.31
C VAL A 87 -46.25 -36.22 46.19
N LEU A 88 -44.96 -35.94 45.98
CA LEU A 88 -43.85 -36.57 46.70
C LEU A 88 -43.41 -35.78 47.94
N GLY A 89 -43.98 -34.58 48.15
CA GLY A 89 -43.68 -33.74 49.30
C GLY A 89 -42.20 -33.35 49.39
N ALA A 90 -41.66 -33.30 50.61
CA ALA A 90 -40.27 -32.92 50.88
C ALA A 90 -39.24 -34.04 50.63
N ALA A 91 -39.64 -35.18 50.03
CA ALA A 91 -38.70 -36.26 49.76
C ALA A 91 -37.66 -35.84 48.72
N GLU A 92 -36.37 -36.02 49.04
CA GLU A 92 -35.27 -35.80 48.10
C GLU A 92 -35.23 -36.93 47.06
N VAL A 93 -35.93 -36.72 45.94
CA VAL A 93 -35.93 -37.66 44.82
C VAL A 93 -34.81 -37.30 43.84
N PRO A 94 -33.88 -38.23 43.50
CA PRO A 94 -32.80 -37.95 42.56
C PRO A 94 -33.27 -37.46 41.18
N LEU A 95 -34.43 -37.92 40.72
CA LEU A 95 -35.05 -37.45 39.47
C LEU A 95 -35.43 -35.97 39.55
N MET A 96 -35.91 -35.47 40.69
CA MET A 96 -36.22 -34.05 40.85
C MET A 96 -34.94 -33.19 40.81
N ALA A 97 -33.84 -33.65 41.40
CA ALA A 97 -32.55 -32.96 41.30
C ALA A 97 -32.03 -32.90 39.85
N ARG A 98 -32.17 -34.01 39.10
CA ARG A 98 -31.83 -34.05 37.67
C ARG A 98 -32.71 -33.12 36.83
N CYS A 99 -34.03 -33.10 37.05
CA CYS A 99 -34.96 -32.16 36.42
C CYS A 99 -34.59 -30.70 36.71
N ARG A 100 -34.28 -30.36 37.98
CA ARG A 100 -33.88 -29.00 38.36
C ARG A 100 -32.60 -28.57 37.66
N LYS A 101 -31.59 -29.44 37.61
CA LYS A 101 -30.35 -29.17 36.88
C LYS A 101 -30.64 -28.96 35.39
N ARG A 102 -31.40 -29.86 34.77
CA ARG A 102 -31.81 -29.76 33.37
C ARG A 102 -32.54 -28.44 33.07
N LEU A 103 -33.43 -28.01 33.96
CA LEU A 103 -34.14 -26.74 33.85
C LEU A 103 -33.17 -25.54 33.91
N GLN A 104 -32.20 -25.56 34.83
CA GLN A 104 -31.17 -24.53 34.92
C GLN A 104 -30.31 -24.48 33.65
N ASP A 105 -29.87 -25.64 33.16
CA ASP A 105 -29.10 -25.76 31.92
C ASP A 105 -29.91 -25.20 30.74
N LEU A 106 -31.21 -25.49 30.66
CA LEU A 106 -32.09 -25.03 29.59
C LEU A 106 -32.35 -23.52 29.64
N GLN A 107 -32.54 -22.97 30.84
CA GLN A 107 -32.70 -21.52 31.05
C GLN A 107 -31.44 -20.73 30.64
N LEU A 108 -30.26 -21.34 30.78
CA LEU A 108 -29.00 -20.72 30.38
C LEU A 108 -28.73 -20.92 28.88
N GLN A 109 -28.88 -22.13 28.36
CA GLN A 109 -28.47 -22.48 26.99
C GLN A 109 -29.46 -22.01 25.93
N LYS A 110 -30.78 -22.00 26.21
CA LYS A 110 -31.79 -21.56 25.23
C LYS A 110 -31.57 -20.13 24.73
N PRO A 111 -31.45 -19.10 25.59
CA PRO A 111 -31.21 -17.73 25.11
C PRO A 111 -29.86 -17.59 24.39
N LEU A 112 -28.84 -18.37 24.76
CA LEU A 112 -27.57 -18.40 24.04
C LEU A 112 -27.73 -18.97 22.63
N CYS A 113 -28.47 -20.06 22.46
CA CYS A 113 -28.74 -20.63 21.13
C CYS A 113 -29.57 -19.68 20.25
N GLU A 114 -30.55 -18.98 20.84
CA GLU A 114 -31.33 -17.94 20.15
C GLU A 114 -30.43 -16.78 19.71
N ALA A 115 -29.52 -16.32 20.58
CA ALA A 115 -28.54 -15.29 20.24
C ALA A 115 -27.58 -15.74 19.14
N MET A 116 -27.04 -16.96 19.22
CA MET A 116 -26.18 -17.54 18.17
C MET A 116 -26.90 -17.59 16.83
N THR A 117 -28.16 -18.07 16.82
CA THR A 117 -28.97 -18.16 15.60
C THR A 117 -29.24 -16.76 15.02
N ALA A 118 -29.57 -15.78 15.87
CA ALA A 118 -29.77 -14.40 15.44
C ALA A 118 -28.49 -13.82 14.79
N VAL A 119 -27.32 -14.07 15.39
CA VAL A 119 -26.03 -13.60 14.88
C VAL A 119 -25.63 -14.31 13.58
N LEU A 120 -25.84 -15.63 13.48
CA LEU A 120 -25.59 -16.38 12.25
C LEU A 120 -26.47 -15.88 11.10
N ASN A 121 -27.73 -15.51 11.40
CA ASN A 121 -28.66 -14.94 10.42
C ASN A 121 -28.26 -13.52 10.00
N SER A 122 -27.84 -12.67 10.93
CA SER A 122 -27.39 -11.30 10.62
C SER A 122 -26.00 -11.26 9.98
N ARG A 123 -25.20 -12.33 10.16
CA ARG A 123 -23.79 -12.41 9.80
C ARG A 123 -22.94 -11.30 10.40
N ASP A 124 -23.32 -10.81 11.59
CA ASP A 124 -22.56 -9.80 12.31
C ASP A 124 -21.34 -10.45 13.01
N VAL A 125 -20.16 -10.25 12.41
CA VAL A 125 -18.90 -10.82 12.89
C VAL A 125 -18.49 -10.25 14.26
N VAL A 126 -18.86 -9.00 14.58
CA VAL A 126 -18.50 -8.38 15.87
C VAL A 126 -19.27 -9.05 17.00
N GLN A 127 -20.59 -9.22 16.81
CA GLN A 127 -21.42 -9.94 17.76
C GLN A 127 -21.04 -11.43 17.84
N ALA A 128 -20.64 -12.04 16.72
CA ALA A 128 -20.17 -13.42 16.71
C ALA A 128 -18.94 -13.61 17.58
N ARG A 129 -17.94 -12.72 17.49
CA ARG A 129 -16.74 -12.76 18.35
C ARG A 129 -17.09 -12.66 19.83
N GLN A 130 -17.94 -11.70 20.19
CA GLN A 130 -18.38 -11.52 21.57
C GLN A 130 -19.08 -12.77 22.11
N LEU A 131 -19.95 -13.39 21.31
CA LEU A 131 -20.61 -14.63 21.70
C LEU A 131 -19.62 -15.80 21.83
N VAL A 132 -18.64 -15.95 20.93
CA VAL A 132 -17.59 -16.96 21.05
C VAL A 132 -16.81 -16.79 22.36
N GLU A 133 -16.40 -15.56 22.69
CA GLU A 133 -15.69 -15.25 23.93
C GLU A 133 -16.53 -15.55 25.17
N MET A 134 -17.82 -15.17 25.16
CA MET A 134 -18.76 -15.49 26.24
C MET A 134 -18.93 -17.00 26.43
N LEU A 135 -19.04 -17.77 25.35
CA LEU A 135 -19.17 -19.23 25.41
C LEU A 135 -17.91 -19.90 25.95
N GLN A 136 -16.72 -19.40 25.56
CA GLN A 136 -15.44 -19.87 26.12
C GLN A 136 -15.31 -19.56 27.61
N GLN A 137 -15.71 -18.36 28.05
CA GLN A 137 -15.72 -17.99 29.47
C GLN A 137 -16.70 -18.85 30.29
N ALA A 138 -17.81 -19.27 29.67
CA ALA A 138 -18.77 -20.18 30.28
C ALA A 138 -18.30 -21.65 30.30
N GLY A 139 -17.19 -21.99 29.64
CA GLY A 139 -16.70 -23.37 29.52
C GLY A 139 -17.58 -24.25 28.62
N LEU A 140 -18.39 -23.62 27.76
CA LEU A 140 -19.24 -24.31 26.79
C LEU A 140 -18.46 -24.47 25.49
N ASP A 141 -17.70 -25.55 25.38
CA ASP A 141 -16.99 -25.91 24.15
C ASP A 141 -17.94 -26.59 23.13
N PRO A 142 -17.63 -26.54 21.82
CA PRO A 142 -18.49 -27.15 20.79
C PRO A 142 -18.70 -28.66 20.96
N LEU A 143 -17.69 -29.35 21.52
CA LEU A 143 -17.69 -30.78 21.79
C LEU A 143 -18.08 -31.12 23.24
N SER A 144 -18.50 -30.12 24.02
CA SER A 144 -18.87 -30.31 25.41
C SER A 144 -20.13 -31.17 25.52
N SER A 145 -20.09 -32.19 26.36
CA SER A 145 -21.27 -32.99 26.73
C SER A 145 -22.26 -32.22 27.62
N GLN A 146 -21.93 -30.96 27.97
CA GLN A 146 -22.81 -30.07 28.73
C GLN A 146 -23.94 -29.49 27.86
N TRP A 147 -23.79 -29.50 26.53
CA TRP A 147 -24.85 -29.05 25.63
C TRP A 147 -26.05 -29.97 25.69
N LEU A 148 -27.23 -29.37 25.79
CA LEU A 148 -28.49 -30.07 25.60
C LEU A 148 -28.61 -30.46 24.11
N PRO A 149 -28.73 -31.75 23.78
CA PRO A 149 -28.66 -32.21 22.39
C PRO A 149 -29.79 -31.65 21.52
N GLU A 150 -30.93 -31.28 22.12
CA GLU A 150 -32.09 -30.74 21.42
C GLU A 150 -31.88 -29.29 20.96
N LEU A 151 -30.99 -28.55 21.62
CA LEU A 151 -30.73 -27.14 21.30
C LEU A 151 -29.67 -26.96 20.20
N ALA A 152 -29.04 -28.04 19.75
CA ALA A 152 -27.97 -28.04 18.75
C ALA A 152 -26.85 -27.00 19.02
N GLY A 153 -26.62 -26.63 20.29
CA GLY A 153 -25.74 -25.52 20.65
C GLY A 153 -24.29 -25.69 20.20
N GLY A 154 -23.75 -26.91 20.28
CA GLY A 154 -22.41 -27.22 19.78
C GLY A 154 -22.26 -27.06 18.26
N GLN A 155 -23.32 -27.35 17.49
CA GLN A 155 -23.32 -27.12 16.03
C GLN A 155 -23.36 -25.63 15.72
N LEU A 156 -24.25 -24.88 16.39
CA LEU A 156 -24.34 -23.42 16.25
C LEU A 156 -23.03 -22.72 16.60
N GLN A 157 -22.38 -23.15 17.69
CA GLN A 157 -21.07 -22.62 18.07
C GLN A 157 -19.99 -22.92 17.03
N THR A 158 -20.01 -24.12 16.43
CA THR A 158 -19.07 -24.49 15.36
C THR A 158 -19.25 -23.58 14.15
N GLU A 159 -20.49 -23.32 13.73
CA GLU A 159 -20.80 -22.40 12.64
C GLU A 159 -20.39 -20.96 12.96
N LEU A 160 -20.60 -20.53 14.21
CA LEU A 160 -20.22 -19.20 14.69
C LEU A 160 -18.70 -19.01 14.64
N CYS A 161 -17.94 -19.99 15.12
CA CYS A 161 -16.48 -19.99 15.04
C CYS A 161 -16.01 -19.93 13.57
N ALA A 162 -16.62 -20.75 12.69
CA ALA A 162 -16.27 -20.74 11.27
C ALA A 162 -16.53 -19.38 10.60
N LEU A 163 -17.59 -18.68 10.99
CA LEU A 163 -17.89 -17.32 10.51
C LEU A 163 -16.81 -16.32 10.94
N VAL A 164 -16.38 -16.37 12.19
CA VAL A 164 -15.30 -15.51 12.72
C VAL A 164 -13.98 -15.80 12.01
N GLU A 165 -13.61 -17.08 11.91
CA GLU A 165 -12.38 -17.52 11.23
C GLU A 165 -12.34 -17.12 9.75
N ALA A 166 -13.48 -17.24 9.06
CA ALA A 166 -13.58 -16.85 7.65
C ALA A 166 -13.31 -15.35 7.44
N GLU A 167 -13.84 -14.48 8.31
CA GLU A 167 -13.58 -13.05 8.23
C GLU A 167 -12.14 -12.70 8.62
N GLU A 168 -11.54 -13.40 9.59
CA GLU A 168 -10.12 -13.23 9.93
C GLU A 168 -9.21 -13.57 8.76
N LEU A 169 -9.45 -14.71 8.11
CA LEU A 169 -8.72 -15.11 6.91
C LEU A 169 -8.89 -14.08 5.79
N ARG A 170 -10.08 -13.50 5.63
CA ARG A 170 -10.33 -12.43 4.65
C ARG A 170 -9.52 -11.18 4.98
N LEU A 171 -9.54 -10.72 6.23
CA LEU A 171 -8.78 -9.55 6.68
C LEU A 171 -7.26 -9.76 6.54
N GLN A 172 -6.76 -10.96 6.88
CA GLN A 172 -5.36 -11.32 6.67
C GLN A 172 -4.96 -11.26 5.20
N ARG A 173 -5.78 -11.80 4.28
CA ARG A 173 -5.54 -11.71 2.84
C ARG A 173 -5.50 -10.25 2.36
N LEU A 174 -6.43 -9.41 2.83
CA LEU A 174 -6.44 -7.98 2.48
C LEU A 174 -5.20 -7.26 3.01
N ALA A 175 -4.76 -7.56 4.24
CA ALA A 175 -3.54 -7.01 4.81
C ALA A 175 -2.29 -7.41 3.99
N GLN A 176 -2.19 -8.69 3.61
CA GLN A 176 -1.11 -9.18 2.75
C GLN A 176 -1.11 -8.50 1.38
N GLN A 177 -2.28 -8.33 0.76
CA GLN A 177 -2.42 -7.61 -0.51
C GLN A 177 -1.97 -6.14 -0.39
N ARG A 178 -2.37 -5.46 0.69
CA ARG A 178 -1.97 -4.07 0.97
C ARG A 178 -0.45 -3.98 1.16
N GLN A 179 0.14 -4.90 1.92
CA GLN A 179 1.59 -4.94 2.14
C GLN A 179 2.35 -5.19 0.83
N ALA A 180 1.88 -6.12 0.00
CA ALA A 180 2.46 -6.37 -1.32
C ALA A 180 2.36 -5.15 -2.25
N ALA A 181 1.23 -4.43 -2.23
CA ALA A 181 1.05 -3.20 -3.01
C ALA A 181 2.00 -2.10 -2.55
N LEU A 182 2.17 -1.91 -1.24
CA LEU A 182 3.13 -0.95 -0.67
C LEU A 182 4.57 -1.32 -1.04
N ALA A 183 4.95 -2.59 -0.95
CA ALA A 183 6.27 -3.07 -1.34
C ALA A 183 6.55 -2.83 -2.85
N ARG A 184 5.56 -3.07 -3.72
CA ARG A 184 5.68 -2.77 -5.16
C ARG A 184 5.85 -1.27 -5.42
N ARG A 185 5.11 -0.42 -4.70
CA ARG A 185 5.25 1.05 -4.80
C ARG A 185 6.64 1.50 -4.36
N ALA A 186 7.13 1.01 -3.22
CA ALA A 186 8.46 1.31 -2.72
C ALA A 186 9.55 0.86 -3.71
N ALA A 187 9.46 -0.35 -4.26
CA ALA A 187 10.40 -0.85 -5.26
C ALA A 187 10.37 -0.01 -6.55
N ALA A 188 9.19 0.41 -7.02
CA ALA A 188 9.05 1.28 -8.18
C ALA A 188 9.66 2.67 -7.93
N GLN A 189 9.45 3.24 -6.74
CA GLN A 189 10.06 4.52 -6.34
C GLN A 189 11.57 4.42 -6.27
N GLN A 190 12.12 3.35 -5.68
CA GLN A 190 13.56 3.14 -5.62
C GLN A 190 14.18 2.99 -7.02
N ARG A 191 13.50 2.32 -7.96
CA ARG A 191 13.94 2.25 -9.37
C ARG A 191 13.93 3.62 -10.04
N ARG A 192 12.89 4.44 -9.79
CA ARG A 192 12.81 5.81 -10.33
C ARG A 192 13.93 6.69 -9.79
N LEU A 193 14.20 6.63 -8.50
CA LEU A 193 15.31 7.37 -7.87
C LEU A 193 16.66 6.89 -8.41
N GLY A 194 16.87 5.58 -8.56
CA GLY A 194 18.07 5.02 -9.16
C GLY A 194 18.28 5.45 -10.62
N ALA A 195 17.20 5.46 -11.42
CA ALA A 195 17.25 5.93 -12.80
C ALA A 195 17.53 7.43 -12.90
N ALA A 196 16.93 8.25 -12.02
CA ALA A 196 17.19 9.68 -11.95
C ALA A 196 18.64 9.99 -11.55
N ALA A 197 19.17 9.27 -10.54
CA ALA A 197 20.57 9.39 -10.13
C ALA A 197 21.52 9.04 -11.28
N ALA A 198 21.29 7.91 -11.97
CA ALA A 198 22.09 7.52 -13.13
C ALA A 198 22.03 8.54 -14.27
N ALA A 199 20.86 9.14 -14.53
CA ALA A 199 20.70 10.18 -15.54
C ALA A 199 21.47 11.46 -15.17
N LEU A 200 21.47 11.86 -13.89
CA LEU A 200 22.26 12.98 -13.40
C LEU A 200 23.77 12.73 -13.55
N THR A 201 24.25 11.54 -13.18
CA THR A 201 25.66 11.15 -13.36
C THR A 201 26.07 11.24 -14.83
N ARG A 202 25.23 10.74 -15.76
CA ARG A 202 25.51 10.85 -17.20
C ARG A 202 25.53 12.29 -17.69
N ARG A 203 24.62 13.15 -17.21
CA ARG A 203 24.59 14.58 -17.55
C ARG A 203 25.84 15.31 -17.06
N LEU A 204 26.29 15.02 -15.85
CA LEU A 204 27.53 15.58 -15.29
C LEU A 204 28.74 15.16 -16.13
N ALA A 205 28.89 13.86 -16.43
CA ALA A 205 29.96 13.36 -17.28
C ALA A 205 29.95 13.99 -18.70
N ALA A 206 28.77 14.14 -19.31
CA ALA A 206 28.63 14.80 -20.60
C ALA A 206 29.00 16.30 -20.54
N ALA A 207 28.63 16.99 -19.45
CA ALA A 207 28.99 18.39 -19.25
C ALA A 207 30.51 18.57 -19.04
N GLU A 208 31.15 17.66 -18.31
CA GLU A 208 32.61 17.64 -18.14
C GLU A 208 33.33 17.38 -19.47
N ALA A 209 32.88 16.41 -20.25
CA ALA A 209 33.42 16.15 -21.59
C ALA A 209 33.24 17.35 -22.53
N ALA A 210 32.10 18.03 -22.48
CA ALA A 210 31.87 19.25 -23.26
C ALA A 210 32.82 20.39 -22.85
N ARG A 211 33.09 20.56 -21.55
CA ARG A 211 34.07 21.55 -21.07
C ARG A 211 35.48 21.22 -21.55
N GLN A 212 35.89 19.96 -21.50
CA GLN A 212 37.19 19.51 -22.01
C GLN A 212 37.31 19.77 -23.52
N ALA A 213 36.26 19.49 -24.30
CA ALA A 213 36.25 19.78 -25.72
C ALA A 213 36.35 21.29 -26.03
N GLN A 214 35.64 22.12 -25.27
CA GLN A 214 35.75 23.59 -25.40
C GLN A 214 37.15 24.09 -25.06
N GLN A 215 37.79 23.53 -24.03
CA GLN A 215 39.15 23.89 -23.67
C GLN A 215 40.14 23.50 -24.77
N ALA A 216 40.07 22.27 -25.28
CA ALA A 216 40.91 21.81 -26.39
C ALA A 216 40.72 22.69 -27.66
N GLN A 217 39.49 23.13 -27.93
CA GLN A 217 39.22 24.03 -29.05
C GLN A 217 39.86 25.42 -28.85
N ARG A 218 39.86 25.96 -27.62
CA ARG A 218 40.57 27.21 -27.32
C ARG A 218 42.07 27.07 -27.48
N GLU A 219 42.65 26.00 -26.94
CA GLU A 219 44.08 25.70 -27.09
C GLU A 219 44.47 25.56 -28.58
N ALA A 220 43.63 24.93 -29.40
CA ALA A 220 43.85 24.82 -30.84
C ALA A 220 43.78 26.18 -31.56
N LEU A 221 42.85 27.06 -31.17
CA LEU A 221 42.74 28.41 -31.72
C LEU A 221 43.94 29.28 -31.31
N GLU A 222 44.39 29.19 -30.05
CA GLU A 222 45.60 29.88 -29.58
C GLU A 222 46.84 29.40 -30.34
N ALA A 223 46.98 28.09 -30.56
CA ALA A 223 48.06 27.54 -31.37
C ALA A 223 48.03 28.06 -32.83
N GLN A 224 46.84 28.14 -33.45
CA GLN A 224 46.69 28.73 -34.79
C GLN A 224 47.06 30.22 -34.81
N GLN A 225 46.68 30.99 -33.78
CA GLN A 225 47.05 32.41 -33.68
C GLN A 225 48.55 32.60 -33.55
N LEU A 226 49.25 31.72 -32.83
CA LEU A 226 50.71 31.75 -32.75
C LEU A 226 51.37 31.46 -34.10
N VAL A 227 50.90 30.44 -34.84
CA VAL A 227 51.41 30.15 -36.20
C VAL A 227 51.18 31.34 -37.14
N LEU A 228 49.98 31.92 -37.13
CA LEU A 228 49.69 33.11 -37.94
C LEU A 228 50.54 34.31 -37.52
N ALA A 229 50.84 34.47 -36.24
CA ALA A 229 51.72 35.53 -35.75
C ALA A 229 53.17 35.34 -36.23
N GLU A 230 53.66 34.09 -36.25
CA GLU A 230 54.96 33.74 -36.84
C GLU A 230 54.99 34.03 -38.35
N GLU A 231 53.97 33.62 -39.10
CA GLU A 231 53.87 33.92 -40.54
C GLU A 231 53.82 35.43 -40.81
N VAL A 232 53.08 36.20 -40.01
CA VAL A 232 53.04 37.67 -40.11
C VAL A 232 54.39 38.29 -39.78
N ALA A 233 55.13 37.74 -38.82
CA ALA A 233 56.47 38.20 -38.49
C ALA A 233 57.46 37.92 -39.64
N GLU A 234 57.43 36.74 -40.24
CA GLU A 234 58.25 36.40 -41.43
C GLU A 234 57.92 37.29 -42.63
N LEU A 235 56.62 37.58 -42.86
CA LEU A 235 56.18 38.50 -43.90
C LEU A 235 56.64 39.93 -43.61
N ALA A 236 56.62 40.37 -42.35
CA ALA A 236 57.11 41.68 -41.96
C ALA A 236 58.63 41.80 -42.16
N GLU A 237 59.42 40.78 -41.81
CA GLU A 237 60.86 40.73 -42.11
C GLU A 237 61.13 40.77 -43.61
N SER A 238 60.34 40.03 -44.40
CA SER A 238 60.43 40.03 -45.86
C SER A 238 60.09 41.41 -46.45
N LEU A 239 59.11 42.12 -45.88
CA LEU A 239 58.74 43.48 -46.25
C LEU A 239 59.86 44.48 -45.97
N VAL A 240 60.53 44.38 -44.82
CA VAL A 240 61.69 45.22 -44.48
C VAL A 240 62.83 45.00 -45.49
N LEU A 241 63.08 43.75 -45.90
CA LEU A 241 64.04 43.44 -46.95
C LEU A 241 63.65 44.07 -48.30
N CYS A 242 62.37 44.02 -48.68
CA CYS A 242 61.88 44.67 -49.89
C CYS A 242 62.02 46.20 -49.83
N ASP A 243 61.73 46.82 -48.69
CA ASP A 243 61.90 48.26 -48.49
C ASP A 243 63.37 48.67 -48.64
N MET A 244 64.31 47.90 -48.08
CA MET A 244 65.75 48.12 -48.29
C MET A 244 66.15 48.01 -49.77
N GLN A 245 65.65 47.01 -50.49
CA GLN A 245 65.91 46.86 -51.93
C GLN A 245 65.31 48.00 -52.76
N LEU A 246 64.13 48.51 -52.35
CA LEU A 246 63.52 49.69 -52.97
C LEU A 246 64.35 50.95 -52.73
N GLU A 247 64.90 51.14 -51.53
CA GLU A 247 65.84 52.22 -51.23
C GLU A 247 67.11 52.13 -52.08
N GLU A 248 67.70 50.94 -52.21
CA GLU A 248 68.85 50.70 -53.10
C GLU A 248 68.52 51.03 -54.55
N LEU A 249 67.35 50.60 -55.05
CA LEU A 249 66.88 50.93 -56.39
C LEU A 249 66.67 52.43 -56.57
N HIS A 250 66.12 53.12 -55.57
CA HIS A 250 65.97 54.58 -55.56
C HIS A 250 67.34 55.27 -55.60
N GLU A 251 68.33 54.76 -54.86
CA GLU A 251 69.69 55.29 -54.88
C GLU A 251 70.35 55.08 -56.25
N VAL A 252 70.21 53.90 -56.86
CA VAL A 252 70.66 53.62 -58.21
C VAL A 252 69.96 54.54 -59.22
N GLN A 253 68.65 54.74 -59.10
CA GLN A 253 67.88 55.63 -59.97
C GLN A 253 68.32 57.10 -59.81
N SER A 254 68.61 57.54 -58.58
CA SER A 254 69.18 58.87 -58.30
C SER A 254 70.57 59.03 -58.90
N ARG A 255 71.44 58.03 -58.78
CA ARG A 255 72.77 57.98 -59.43
C ARG A 255 72.64 58.00 -60.96
N CYS A 256 71.71 57.25 -61.54
CA CYS A 256 71.44 57.29 -62.98
C CYS A 256 70.90 58.65 -63.42
N SER A 257 70.05 59.30 -62.62
CA SER A 257 69.50 60.62 -62.90
C SER A 257 70.59 61.70 -62.85
N THR A 258 71.46 61.66 -61.83
CA THR A 258 72.62 62.55 -61.73
C THR A 258 73.66 62.30 -62.82
N LEU A 259 73.90 61.04 -63.21
CA LEU A 259 74.74 60.71 -64.37
C LEU A 259 74.11 61.18 -65.69
N ALA A 260 72.78 61.10 -65.84
CA ALA A 260 72.06 61.62 -67.00
C ALA A 260 72.08 63.15 -67.05
N GLU A 261 72.00 63.83 -65.89
CA GLU A 261 72.20 65.28 -65.78
C GLU A 261 73.66 65.67 -66.05
N GLN A 262 74.63 64.89 -65.57
CA GLN A 262 76.05 65.06 -65.89
C GLN A 262 76.30 64.85 -67.39
N ALA A 263 75.68 63.84 -68.02
CA ALA A 263 75.74 63.61 -69.46
C ALA A 263 75.04 64.71 -70.27
N LYS A 264 73.93 65.28 -69.77
CA LYS A 264 73.31 66.51 -70.32
C LYS A 264 74.23 67.72 -70.17
N SER A 265 74.95 67.83 -69.05
CA SER A 265 75.92 68.91 -68.80
C SER A 265 77.24 68.74 -69.59
N GLN A 266 77.54 67.52 -70.04
CA GLN A 266 78.71 67.16 -70.86
C GLN A 266 78.41 66.96 -72.35
N ALA A 267 77.25 67.43 -72.84
CA ALA A 267 77.13 67.70 -74.26
C ALA A 267 78.14 68.83 -74.64
N ILE A 268 79.15 68.70 -75.52
CA ILE A 268 79.41 67.78 -76.64
C ILE A 268 78.15 67.09 -77.12
N GLY A 269 77.30 67.91 -77.74
CA GLY A 269 76.04 67.50 -78.32
C GLY A 269 76.20 66.42 -79.38
N GLY A 270 75.18 65.56 -79.47
CA GLY A 270 75.08 64.58 -80.54
C GLY A 270 73.95 63.59 -80.32
N GLU A 271 74.11 62.63 -79.40
CA GLU A 271 73.38 61.36 -79.54
C GLU A 271 72.60 60.85 -78.31
N LEU A 272 72.64 61.53 -77.15
CA LEU A 272 71.95 61.05 -75.94
C LEU A 272 70.48 61.52 -75.77
N SER A 273 69.92 62.26 -76.73
CA SER A 273 68.47 62.57 -76.73
C SER A 273 67.58 61.36 -77.06
N ARG A 274 68.15 60.24 -77.52
CA ARG A 274 67.37 59.03 -77.86
C ARG A 274 67.13 58.09 -76.67
N VAL A 275 68.03 58.07 -75.68
CA VAL A 275 67.90 57.18 -74.50
C VAL A 275 67.03 57.80 -73.41
N ALA A 276 67.02 59.13 -73.28
CA ALA A 276 66.16 59.82 -72.31
C ALA A 276 64.65 59.72 -72.63
N GLN A 277 64.29 59.38 -73.88
CA GLN A 277 62.90 59.21 -74.31
C GLN A 277 62.37 57.79 -74.09
N GLU A 278 63.23 56.79 -73.87
CA GLU A 278 62.82 55.42 -73.52
C GLU A 278 62.60 55.21 -72.01
N LEU A 279 63.13 56.11 -71.16
CA LEU A 279 62.97 56.04 -69.70
C LEU A 279 61.84 56.92 -69.13
N GLN A 280 61.14 57.69 -69.98
CA GLN A 280 59.97 58.51 -69.57
C GLN A 280 58.61 57.82 -69.75
N SER A 281 58.58 56.57 -70.20
CA SER A 281 57.40 55.72 -70.05
C SER A 281 57.74 54.55 -69.13
N PRO A 282 57.13 54.43 -67.93
CA PRO A 282 57.10 53.12 -67.30
C PRO A 282 56.44 52.18 -68.30
N GLY A 283 57.18 51.15 -68.74
CA GLY A 283 56.67 50.19 -69.71
C GLY A 283 55.32 49.61 -69.24
N PRO A 284 54.43 49.22 -70.17
CA PRO A 284 53.10 48.70 -69.84
C PRO A 284 53.11 47.56 -68.81
N ASP A 285 54.24 46.87 -68.65
CA ASP A 285 54.42 45.80 -67.67
C ASP A 285 54.52 46.29 -66.21
N LEU A 286 55.05 47.49 -65.93
CA LEU A 286 55.10 48.03 -64.55
C LEU A 286 53.76 48.60 -64.10
N MET A 287 53.00 49.21 -65.02
CA MET A 287 51.60 49.61 -64.75
C MET A 287 50.69 48.38 -64.64
N ALA A 288 50.96 47.30 -65.40
CA ALA A 288 50.26 46.03 -65.24
C ALA A 288 50.60 45.34 -63.91
N LEU A 289 51.84 45.44 -63.42
CA LEU A 289 52.24 44.90 -62.12
C LEU A 289 51.65 45.71 -60.95
N ALA A 290 51.62 47.04 -61.06
CA ALA A 290 50.96 47.91 -60.08
C ALA A 290 49.42 47.77 -60.08
N SER A 291 48.81 47.51 -61.23
CA SER A 291 47.40 47.11 -61.34
C SER A 291 47.15 45.77 -60.66
N ARG A 292 47.95 44.74 -60.97
CA ARG A 292 47.80 43.40 -60.38
C ARG A 292 48.03 43.39 -58.87
N LEU A 293 48.95 44.20 -58.35
CA LEU A 293 49.15 44.35 -56.90
C LEU A 293 48.00 45.11 -56.22
N ARG A 294 47.35 46.04 -56.93
CA ARG A 294 46.16 46.74 -56.44
C ARG A 294 44.93 45.82 -56.45
N ASP A 295 44.75 45.06 -57.53
CA ASP A 295 43.67 44.06 -57.68
C ASP A 295 43.85 42.89 -56.69
N ALA A 296 45.08 42.46 -56.41
CA ALA A 296 45.36 41.45 -55.39
C ALA A 296 45.09 41.96 -53.96
N ARG A 297 45.40 43.23 -53.67
CA ARG A 297 45.09 43.88 -52.39
C ARG A 297 43.57 44.05 -52.19
N ASP A 298 42.83 44.40 -53.23
CA ASP A 298 41.38 44.54 -53.17
C ASP A 298 40.67 43.17 -53.12
N ALA A 299 41.23 42.12 -53.75
CA ALA A 299 40.75 40.75 -53.62
C ALA A 299 40.96 40.17 -52.20
N SER A 300 42.07 40.49 -51.53
CA SER A 300 42.32 40.09 -50.13
C SER A 300 41.43 40.82 -49.12
N LEU A 301 40.88 42.00 -49.46
CA LEU A 301 39.88 42.70 -48.65
C LEU A 301 38.44 42.24 -48.93
N SER A 302 38.21 41.59 -50.08
CA SER A 302 36.88 41.12 -50.50
C SER A 302 36.58 39.64 -50.19
N SER A 303 37.53 38.86 -49.66
CA SER A 303 37.32 37.46 -49.27
C SER A 303 36.99 37.27 -47.78
N ARG A 304 36.26 38.22 -47.19
CA ARG A 304 35.60 38.02 -45.89
C ARG A 304 34.19 37.54 -46.17
N GLU A 305 33.98 36.24 -46.05
CA GLU A 305 32.67 35.60 -46.17
C GLU A 305 31.61 36.38 -45.36
N PRO A 306 30.42 36.63 -45.93
CA PRO A 306 29.27 37.04 -45.14
C PRO A 306 28.79 35.82 -44.36
N GLY A 307 29.32 35.66 -43.15
CA GLY A 307 28.71 34.80 -42.13
C GLY A 307 27.27 35.26 -41.92
N GLY A 308 26.36 34.29 -42.05
CA GLY A 308 24.91 34.47 -42.17
C GLY A 308 24.30 35.50 -41.21
N GLU A 309 23.52 36.40 -41.81
CA GLU A 309 22.45 37.13 -41.15
C GLU A 309 21.49 36.14 -40.49
N LEU A 310 21.62 36.01 -39.16
CA LEU A 310 20.49 35.66 -38.33
C LEU A 310 19.59 36.89 -38.27
N ALA A 311 18.44 36.79 -38.94
CA ALA A 311 17.32 37.67 -38.78
C ALA A 311 16.96 37.78 -37.28
N LEU A 312 17.32 38.90 -36.67
CA LEU A 312 16.74 39.36 -35.42
C LEU A 312 15.38 39.93 -35.76
N ASP A 313 14.37 39.06 -35.75
CA ASP A 313 12.99 39.48 -35.73
C ASP A 313 12.72 40.17 -34.38
N GLY A 314 12.25 41.41 -34.48
CA GLY A 314 11.89 42.25 -33.35
C GLY A 314 10.63 41.74 -32.69
N SER A 315 10.75 40.72 -31.85
CA SER A 315 9.74 40.41 -30.85
C SER A 315 10.44 40.09 -29.52
N GLY A 316 10.10 40.86 -28.49
CA GLY A 316 10.60 40.70 -27.13
C GLY A 316 10.06 39.43 -26.46
N GLY A 317 10.39 38.26 -27.02
CA GLY A 317 10.12 36.96 -26.44
C GLY A 317 11.35 36.46 -25.67
N LEU A 318 11.22 36.33 -24.35
CA LEU A 318 12.16 35.56 -23.53
C LEU A 318 12.40 34.18 -24.16
N LEU A 319 13.69 33.88 -24.42
CA LEU A 319 14.22 32.59 -24.88
C LEU A 319 13.44 31.37 -24.34
N GLU A 320 12.81 30.61 -25.25
CA GLU A 320 12.06 29.37 -24.99
C GLU A 320 12.71 28.30 -24.08
N PRO A 321 14.04 28.10 -24.00
CA PRO A 321 14.59 27.14 -23.04
C PRO A 321 14.41 27.58 -21.58
N GLY A 322 14.29 28.90 -21.32
CA GLY A 322 14.09 29.44 -19.98
C GLY A 322 12.67 29.25 -19.45
N SER A 323 11.65 29.40 -20.30
CA SER A 323 10.24 29.22 -19.92
C SER A 323 9.90 27.75 -19.65
N GLN A 324 10.48 26.82 -20.40
CA GLN A 324 10.34 25.38 -20.13
C GLN A 324 10.99 24.98 -18.80
N LEU A 325 12.19 25.50 -18.49
CA LEU A 325 12.84 25.29 -17.19
C LEU A 325 12.04 25.87 -16.03
N LEU A 326 11.48 27.07 -16.20
CA LEU A 326 10.63 27.70 -15.18
C LEU A 326 9.36 26.89 -14.92
N SER A 327 8.73 26.34 -15.97
CA SER A 327 7.56 25.47 -15.82
C SER A 327 7.90 24.14 -15.13
N GLN A 328 9.07 23.55 -15.42
CA GLN A 328 9.53 22.33 -14.75
C GLN A 328 9.86 22.56 -13.28
N VAL A 329 10.47 23.70 -12.95
CA VAL A 329 10.75 24.08 -11.57
C VAL A 329 9.45 24.30 -10.80
N GLN A 330 8.45 24.96 -11.40
CA GLN A 330 7.12 25.14 -10.79
C GLN A 330 6.39 23.81 -10.58
N GLN A 331 6.45 22.89 -11.54
CA GLN A 331 5.85 21.55 -11.40
C GLN A 331 6.54 20.72 -10.30
N LEU A 332 7.87 20.81 -10.19
CA LEU A 332 8.61 20.14 -9.12
C LEU A 332 8.33 20.75 -7.75
N GLN A 333 8.16 22.07 -7.66
CA GLN A 333 7.75 22.75 -6.42
C GLN A 333 6.35 22.30 -5.98
N ALA A 334 5.38 22.26 -6.90
CA ALA A 334 4.02 21.80 -6.59
C ALA A 334 4.00 20.33 -6.14
N ALA A 335 4.80 19.46 -6.77
CA ALA A 335 4.92 18.06 -6.37
C ALA A 335 5.56 17.92 -4.97
N LEU A 336 6.57 18.74 -4.65
CA LEU A 336 7.22 18.74 -3.34
C LEU A 336 6.28 19.22 -2.23
N GLU A 337 5.46 20.23 -2.50
CA GLU A 337 4.43 20.71 -1.57
C GLU A 337 3.34 19.66 -1.34
N GLN A 338 2.93 18.95 -2.39
CA GLN A 338 1.97 17.85 -2.27
C GLN A 338 2.52 16.69 -1.42
N GLU A 339 3.81 16.33 -1.58
CA GLU A 339 4.46 15.34 -0.71
C GLU A 339 4.57 15.81 0.75
N ARG A 340 4.87 17.09 0.98
CA ARG A 340 4.90 17.64 2.35
C ARG A 340 3.54 17.56 3.02
N LEU A 341 2.46 17.87 2.30
CA LEU A 341 1.09 17.73 2.80
C LEU A 341 0.75 16.27 3.12
N MET A 342 1.06 15.34 2.21
CA MET A 342 0.85 13.90 2.44
C MET A 342 1.67 13.38 3.64
N SER A 343 2.93 13.83 3.79
CA SER A 343 3.78 13.46 4.91
C SER A 343 3.25 14.01 6.24
N SER A 344 2.70 15.22 6.25
CA SER A 344 2.06 15.80 7.43
C SER A 344 0.79 15.06 7.84
N SER A 345 -0.03 14.64 6.86
CA SER A 345 -1.23 13.81 7.08
C SER A 345 -0.87 12.45 7.68
N LEU A 346 0.14 11.77 7.12
CA LEU A 346 0.60 10.47 7.64
C LEU A 346 1.18 10.59 9.05
N LYS A 347 1.87 11.70 9.37
CA LYS A 347 2.34 11.95 10.75
C LYS A 347 1.19 12.15 11.72
N ALA A 348 0.14 12.87 11.32
CA ALA A 348 -1.05 13.06 12.15
C ALA A 348 -1.76 11.73 12.42
N GLU A 349 -1.99 10.91 11.39
CA GLU A 349 -2.59 9.58 11.54
C GLU A 349 -1.75 8.66 12.45
N LEU A 350 -0.42 8.74 12.36
CA LEU A 350 0.47 7.90 13.17
C LEU A 350 0.49 8.32 14.64
N GLU A 351 0.38 9.62 14.94
CA GLU A 351 0.20 10.12 16.31
C GLU A 351 -1.18 9.77 16.87
N GLU A 352 -2.24 9.77 16.04
CA GLU A 352 -3.57 9.29 16.44
C GLU A 352 -3.55 7.80 16.80
N ILE A 353 -2.91 6.96 15.98
CA ILE A 353 -2.73 5.53 16.27
C ILE A 353 -1.93 5.31 17.56
N LYS A 354 -0.88 6.11 17.81
CA LYS A 354 -0.11 6.05 19.06
C LYS A 354 -0.96 6.46 20.27
N ALA A 355 -1.78 7.51 20.14
CA ALA A 355 -2.68 7.95 21.20
C ALA A 355 -3.70 6.83 21.53
N LEU A 356 -4.29 6.20 20.51
CA LEU A 356 -5.21 5.08 20.69
C LEU A 356 -4.53 3.87 21.35
N LYS A 357 -3.27 3.55 21.02
CA LYS A 357 -2.48 2.51 21.72
C LYS A 357 -2.19 2.89 23.17
N GLY A 358 -1.86 4.15 23.45
CA GLY A 358 -1.59 4.64 24.81
C GLY A 358 -2.81 4.57 25.74
N THR A 359 -4.02 4.69 25.18
CA THR A 359 -5.28 4.58 25.93
C THR A 359 -5.73 3.15 26.24
N GLY A 360 -5.01 2.12 25.79
CA GLY A 360 -5.38 0.72 26.02
C GLY A 360 -6.63 0.26 25.25
N LEU A 361 -7.15 1.08 24.33
CA LEU A 361 -8.32 0.78 23.49
C LEU A 361 -7.98 -0.08 22.27
N LEU A 362 -6.69 -0.24 21.94
CA LEU A 362 -6.20 -1.21 20.97
C LEU A 362 -5.62 -2.41 21.74
N ILE A 363 -6.52 -3.31 22.15
CA ILE A 363 -6.15 -4.66 22.59
C ILE A 363 -5.61 -5.39 21.35
N SER A 364 -4.41 -5.94 21.52
CA SER A 364 -3.51 -6.61 20.57
C SER A 364 -4.15 -7.29 19.36
#